data_AF-A0A829PZM8-F1
#
_entry.id   AF-A0A829PZM8-F1
#
_cell.length_a   1.000
_cell.length_b   1.000
_cell.length_c   1.000
_cell.angle_alpha   90.00
_cell.angle_beta   90.00
_cell.angle_gamma   90.00
#
_symmetry.space_group_name_H-M   'P 1'
#
loop_
_entity.id
_entity.type
_entity.pdbx_description
1 polymer ?
#
loop_
_entity_poly.entity_id
_entity_poly.type
_entity_poly.pdbx_seq_one_letter_code
_entity_poly.pdbx_strand_id
1 'polypeptide(L)'
;MTRLDNMADYFAAEPMRVSAWLRLPLIGLIVLLGSDPNIQMWHNGVYYGVLAAYTLSAVVWVGIAVRGQVPDWVAPAATSADIAAVVMLCLASGAGNTELLPVFFLLPVSVAFQERPAITAILGIITAAAYFGILVYYIADGNLDRIPGDEYVTWAALLWLTVFTTGMCFVLKRRSARVGQLLHIREQLVLESMRADERRNREVAERLHDGPLQNLLAARLRIEEVLERQSDPVLTAVHSSLRETAAELRGAVSSLHPQVLIELGLTAAIRELARQHTARGTVDVSTAVEEVGSPRRNRWSTARPRNC
;
A
#
# COMPACT_ATOMS: atom_id res chain seq x y z
N MET A 1 10.71 -3.19 16.61
CA MET A 1 10.15 -2.41 15.49
C MET A 1 9.17 -3.23 14.64
N THR A 2 9.43 -4.50 14.35
CA THR A 2 8.59 -5.37 13.48
C THR A 2 7.11 -5.59 13.86
N ARG A 3 6.72 -5.64 15.14
CA ARG A 3 5.30 -5.89 15.52
C ARG A 3 4.38 -4.67 15.37
N LEU A 4 4.92 -3.47 15.58
CA LEU A 4 4.14 -2.23 15.47
C LEU A 4 3.96 -1.83 14.01
N ASP A 5 4.98 -2.06 13.16
CA ASP A 5 4.89 -1.84 11.71
C ASP A 5 3.86 -2.80 11.08
N ASN A 6 3.85 -4.08 11.47
CA ASN A 6 2.82 -5.02 11.00
C ASN A 6 1.40 -4.65 11.44
N MET A 7 1.22 -4.09 12.64
CA MET A 7 -0.10 -3.60 13.08
C MET A 7 -0.49 -2.34 12.31
N ALA A 8 0.43 -1.38 12.15
CA ALA A 8 0.18 -0.16 11.39
C ALA A 8 -0.16 -0.46 9.92
N ASP A 9 0.56 -1.38 9.28
CA ASP A 9 0.28 -1.83 7.91
C ASP A 9 -1.02 -2.63 7.83
N TYR A 10 -1.36 -3.43 8.85
CA TYR A 10 -2.65 -4.14 8.94
C TYR A 10 -3.85 -3.19 9.07
N PHE A 11 -3.69 -2.09 9.81
CA PHE A 11 -4.70 -1.03 9.93
C PHE A 11 -4.73 -0.11 8.71
N ALA A 12 -3.59 0.11 8.05
CA ALA A 12 -3.49 0.90 6.83
C ALA A 12 -3.99 0.17 5.58
N ALA A 13 -3.98 -1.17 5.58
CA ALA A 13 -4.38 -1.98 4.42
C ALA A 13 -5.88 -1.86 4.10
N GLU A 14 -6.75 -1.66 5.09
CA GLU A 14 -8.19 -1.50 4.86
C GLU A 14 -8.82 -0.51 5.85
N PRO A 15 -9.22 0.71 5.40
CA PRO A 15 -9.89 1.70 6.26
C PRO A 15 -11.16 1.15 6.96
N MET A 16 -11.77 0.10 6.40
CA MET A 16 -12.88 -0.65 6.98
C MET A 16 -12.56 -1.28 8.35
N ARG A 17 -11.32 -1.77 8.52
CA ARG A 17 -10.88 -2.45 9.75
C ARG A 17 -10.74 -1.48 10.90
N VAL A 18 -10.22 -0.29 10.63
CA VAL A 18 -10.09 0.78 11.63
C VAL A 18 -11.47 1.16 12.16
N SER A 19 -12.48 1.29 11.29
CA SER A 19 -13.86 1.59 11.71
C SER A 19 -14.46 0.47 12.58
N ALA A 20 -14.23 -0.80 12.25
CA ALA A 20 -14.71 -1.93 13.06
C ALA A 20 -14.11 -1.94 14.48
N TRP A 21 -12.82 -1.64 14.61
CA TRP A 21 -12.14 -1.54 15.90
C TRP A 21 -12.60 -0.33 16.71
N LEU A 22 -12.92 0.79 16.06
CA LEU A 22 -13.39 2.01 16.73
C LEU A 22 -14.78 1.87 17.37
N ARG A 23 -15.55 0.83 17.01
CA ARG A 23 -16.84 0.51 17.64
C ARG A 23 -16.71 -0.08 19.03
N LEU A 24 -15.62 -0.79 19.33
CA LEU A 24 -15.40 -1.37 20.66
C LEU A 24 -15.33 -0.30 21.77
N PRO A 25 -14.52 0.77 21.64
CA PRO A 25 -14.53 1.84 22.62
C PRO A 25 -15.86 2.62 22.62
N LEU A 26 -16.55 2.74 21.48
CA LEU A 26 -17.88 3.35 21.41
C LEU A 26 -18.92 2.55 22.21
N ILE A 27 -18.94 1.23 22.08
CA ILE A 27 -19.81 0.33 22.86
C ILE A 27 -19.44 0.42 24.34
N GLY A 28 -18.15 0.38 24.67
CA GLY A 28 -17.68 0.54 26.05
C GLY A 28 -18.14 1.86 26.67
N LEU A 29 -18.09 2.95 25.90
CA LEU A 29 -18.63 4.25 26.30
C LEU A 29 -20.14 4.18 26.50
N ILE A 30 -20.92 3.64 25.55
CA ILE A 30 -22.38 3.51 25.67
C ILE A 30 -22.77 2.70 26.92
N VAL A 31 -22.07 1.58 27.19
CA VAL A 31 -22.31 0.75 28.38
C VAL A 31 -21.98 1.52 29.66
N LEU A 32 -20.85 2.25 29.68
CA LEU A 32 -20.45 3.04 30.83
C LEU A 32 -21.49 4.11 31.15
N LEU A 33 -21.95 4.86 30.15
CA LEU A 33 -22.95 5.90 30.36
C LEU A 33 -24.35 5.35 30.64
N GLY A 34 -24.72 4.23 30.04
CA GLY A 34 -25.99 3.55 30.33
C GLY A 34 -26.05 2.86 31.70
N SER A 35 -24.93 2.78 32.42
CA SER A 35 -24.85 2.19 33.76
C SER A 35 -25.12 3.19 34.89
N ASP A 36 -25.34 4.47 34.58
CA ASP A 36 -25.64 5.48 35.59
C ASP A 36 -27.05 5.27 36.18
N PRO A 37 -27.18 5.00 37.50
CA PRO A 37 -28.46 4.73 38.15
C PRO A 37 -29.40 5.94 38.22
N ASN A 38 -28.95 7.16 37.87
CA ASN A 38 -29.80 8.35 37.84
C ASN A 38 -30.67 8.48 36.56
N ILE A 39 -30.47 7.63 35.56
CA ILE A 39 -31.20 7.70 34.31
C ILE A 39 -32.59 7.05 34.47
N GLN A 40 -33.64 7.87 34.53
CA GLN A 40 -35.02 7.39 34.38
C GLN A 40 -35.30 7.06 32.91
N MET A 41 -34.98 5.84 32.49
CA MET A 41 -35.31 5.36 31.14
C MET A 41 -36.82 5.15 31.03
N TRP A 42 -37.40 5.52 29.89
CA TRP A 42 -38.83 5.32 29.65
C TRP A 42 -39.20 3.82 29.62
N HIS A 43 -38.27 2.96 29.18
CA HIS A 43 -38.39 1.50 29.28
C HIS A 43 -37.02 0.81 29.33
N ASN A 44 -36.55 0.41 30.52
CA ASN A 44 -35.26 -0.27 30.72
C ASN A 44 -35.06 -1.48 29.76
N GLY A 45 -36.13 -2.24 29.50
CA GLY A 45 -36.08 -3.40 28.61
C GLY A 45 -35.77 -3.08 27.14
N VAL A 46 -36.24 -1.93 26.62
CA VAL A 46 -35.98 -1.52 25.23
C VAL A 46 -34.53 -1.07 25.09
N TYR A 47 -34.01 -0.31 26.05
CA TYR A 47 -32.62 0.18 26.04
C TYR A 47 -31.61 -0.98 26.01
N TYR A 48 -31.71 -1.92 26.96
CA TYR A 48 -30.81 -3.08 27.01
C TYR A 48 -31.01 -4.02 25.81
N GLY A 49 -32.23 -4.14 25.28
CA GLY A 49 -32.50 -4.93 24.07
C GLY A 49 -31.80 -4.35 22.83
N VAL A 50 -31.87 -3.04 22.64
CA VAL A 50 -31.19 -2.34 21.53
C VAL A 50 -29.67 -2.40 21.71
N LEU A 51 -29.16 -2.24 22.94
CA LEU A 51 -27.73 -2.35 23.23
C LEU A 51 -27.19 -3.77 22.96
N ALA A 52 -27.94 -4.80 23.32
CA ALA A 52 -27.59 -6.19 23.03
C ALA A 52 -27.58 -6.46 21.52
N ALA A 53 -28.59 -5.98 20.79
CA ALA A 53 -28.65 -6.09 19.34
C ALA A 53 -27.47 -5.35 18.67
N TYR A 54 -27.14 -4.15 19.15
CA TYR A 54 -26.01 -3.37 18.67
C TYR A 54 -24.67 -4.09 18.90
N THR A 55 -24.47 -4.63 20.11
CA THR A 55 -23.26 -5.38 20.49
C THR A 55 -23.09 -6.64 19.65
N LEU A 56 -24.18 -7.41 19.45
CA LEU A 56 -24.18 -8.58 18.58
C LEU A 56 -23.83 -8.21 17.14
N SER A 57 -24.41 -7.12 16.63
CA SER A 57 -24.10 -6.63 15.29
C SER A 57 -22.60 -6.29 15.17
N ALA A 58 -22.04 -5.53 16.13
CA ALA A 58 -20.64 -5.15 16.12
C ALA A 58 -19.68 -6.35 16.13
N VAL A 59 -19.99 -7.39 16.90
CA VAL A 59 -19.20 -8.64 16.94
C VAL A 59 -19.26 -9.36 15.59
N VAL A 60 -20.44 -9.44 14.96
CA VAL A 60 -20.58 -10.01 13.61
C VAL A 60 -19.73 -9.23 12.60
N TRP A 61 -19.74 -7.90 12.65
CA TRP A 61 -18.93 -7.07 11.76
C TRP A 61 -17.42 -7.26 11.96
N VAL A 62 -16.95 -7.31 13.22
CA VAL A 62 -15.54 -7.60 13.53
C VAL A 62 -15.15 -8.99 13.00
N GLY A 63 -16.02 -9.99 13.17
CA GLY A 63 -15.78 -11.33 12.64
C GLY A 63 -15.69 -11.39 11.11
N ILE A 64 -16.48 -10.58 10.40
CA ILE A 64 -16.41 -10.45 8.94
C ILE A 64 -15.12 -9.73 8.52
N ALA A 65 -14.75 -8.64 9.20
CA ALA A 65 -13.54 -7.85 8.89
C ALA A 65 -12.23 -8.63 9.09
N VAL A 66 -12.20 -9.56 10.05
CA VAL A 66 -11.06 -10.44 10.29
C VAL A 66 -10.96 -11.55 9.23
N ARG A 67 -12.07 -11.98 8.64
CA ARG A 67 -12.10 -13.03 7.61
C ARG A 67 -11.66 -12.58 6.20
N GLY A 68 -11.39 -11.28 6.01
CA GLY A 68 -10.59 -10.77 4.88
C GLY A 68 -11.30 -10.63 3.53
N GLN A 69 -12.60 -10.94 3.43
CA GLN A 69 -13.38 -10.66 2.22
C GLN A 69 -14.61 -9.84 2.60
N VAL A 70 -14.47 -8.52 2.47
CA VAL A 70 -15.52 -7.56 2.84
C VAL A 70 -16.07 -6.92 1.56
N PRO A 71 -17.29 -7.28 1.11
CA PRO A 71 -17.90 -6.64 -0.06
C PRO A 71 -18.06 -5.13 0.10
N ASP A 72 -17.97 -4.36 -0.98
CA ASP A 72 -17.99 -2.88 -0.95
C ASP A 72 -19.27 -2.24 -0.36
N TRP A 73 -20.38 -2.99 -0.33
CA TRP A 73 -21.66 -2.56 0.23
C TRP A 73 -21.78 -2.76 1.75
N VAL A 74 -20.85 -3.52 2.33
CA VAL A 74 -20.83 -3.86 3.77
C VAL A 74 -20.47 -2.64 4.60
N ALA A 75 -19.62 -1.72 4.10
CA ALA A 75 -19.27 -0.47 4.77
C ALA A 75 -20.47 0.46 5.04
N PRO A 76 -21.25 0.88 4.03
CA PRO A 76 -22.40 1.75 4.25
C PRO A 76 -23.49 1.08 5.09
N ALA A 77 -23.74 -0.21 4.90
CA ALA A 77 -24.74 -0.95 5.68
C ALA A 77 -24.40 -0.99 7.18
N ALA A 78 -23.15 -1.29 7.51
CA ALA A 78 -22.69 -1.32 8.89
C ALA A 78 -22.80 0.05 9.58
N THR A 79 -22.56 1.11 8.82
CA THR A 79 -22.58 2.49 9.32
C THR A 79 -24.01 3.01 9.49
N SER A 80 -24.94 2.60 8.60
CA SER A 80 -26.37 2.86 8.81
C SER A 80 -26.92 2.16 10.05
N ALA A 81 -26.44 0.94 10.35
CA ALA A 81 -26.82 0.21 11.54
C ALA A 81 -26.33 0.91 12.83
N ASP A 82 -25.12 1.47 12.83
CA ASP A 82 -24.60 2.25 13.96
C ASP A 82 -25.49 3.45 14.28
N ILE A 83 -25.91 4.20 13.25
CA ILE A 83 -26.79 5.36 13.45
C ILE A 83 -28.17 4.94 13.91
N ALA A 84 -28.77 3.93 13.28
CA ALA A 84 -30.08 3.45 13.68
C ALA A 84 -30.08 3.00 15.15
N ALA A 85 -29.05 2.27 15.57
CA ALA A 85 -28.89 1.83 16.96
C ALA A 85 -28.75 3.02 17.92
N VAL A 86 -27.90 4.01 17.61
CA VAL A 86 -27.69 5.17 18.49
C VAL A 86 -28.95 6.03 18.58
N VAL A 87 -29.64 6.29 17.46
CA VAL A 87 -30.91 7.03 17.46
C VAL A 87 -31.96 6.30 18.30
N MET A 88 -32.06 4.97 18.15
CA MET A 88 -33.01 4.15 18.91
C MET A 88 -32.68 4.09 20.41
N LEU A 89 -31.39 4.02 20.78
CA LEU A 89 -30.93 4.11 22.17
C LEU A 89 -31.29 5.47 22.78
N CYS A 90 -31.18 6.56 22.02
CA CYS A 90 -31.51 7.90 22.50
C CYS A 90 -33.01 8.09 22.68
N LEU A 91 -33.83 7.60 21.76
CA LEU A 91 -35.28 7.57 21.91
C LEU A 91 -35.71 6.74 23.13
N ALA A 92 -35.04 5.61 23.38
CA ALA A 92 -35.33 4.74 24.53
C ALA A 92 -34.88 5.33 25.87
N SER A 93 -33.86 6.19 25.88
CA SER A 93 -33.25 6.74 27.10
C SER A 93 -34.04 7.90 27.74
N GLY A 94 -35.02 8.50 27.06
CA GLY A 94 -35.85 9.58 27.60
C GLY A 94 -35.17 10.96 27.69
N ALA A 95 -35.97 12.01 27.91
CA ALA A 95 -35.61 13.42 27.77
C ALA A 95 -34.50 13.90 28.74
N GLY A 96 -33.39 14.40 28.19
CA GLY A 96 -32.54 15.36 28.89
C GLY A 96 -31.27 14.84 29.54
N ASN A 97 -30.75 13.67 29.18
CA ASN A 97 -29.44 13.26 29.71
C ASN A 97 -28.35 13.79 28.79
N THR A 98 -27.73 14.90 29.18
CA THR A 98 -26.42 15.38 28.68
C THR A 98 -25.38 14.26 28.65
N GLU A 99 -25.61 13.19 29.41
CA GLU A 99 -24.77 12.01 29.48
C GLU A 99 -24.63 11.35 28.11
N LEU A 100 -25.67 10.99 27.35
CA LEU A 100 -25.47 10.29 26.06
C LEU A 100 -24.95 11.16 24.90
N LEU A 101 -24.84 12.47 25.11
CA LEU A 101 -24.39 13.46 24.14
C LEU A 101 -23.02 13.16 23.49
N PRO A 102 -21.97 12.71 24.21
CA PRO A 102 -20.67 12.39 23.62
C PRO A 102 -20.71 11.30 22.54
N VAL A 103 -21.70 10.40 22.58
CA VAL A 103 -21.87 9.33 21.59
C VAL A 103 -22.18 9.92 20.20
N PHE A 104 -22.97 11.00 20.13
CA PHE A 104 -23.27 11.69 18.87
C PHE A 104 -22.06 12.40 18.26
N PHE A 105 -21.10 12.85 19.08
CA PHE A 105 -19.86 13.45 18.58
C PHE A 105 -18.87 12.40 18.06
N LEU A 106 -18.90 11.18 18.58
CA LEU A 106 -18.00 10.10 18.16
C LEU A 106 -18.41 9.44 16.85
N LEU A 107 -19.71 9.42 16.53
CA LEU A 107 -20.23 8.82 15.30
C LEU A 107 -19.63 9.44 14.02
N PRO A 108 -19.72 10.77 13.79
CA PRO A 108 -19.13 11.40 12.61
C PRO A 108 -17.62 11.19 12.50
N VAL A 109 -16.93 11.18 13.65
CA VAL A 109 -15.48 10.93 13.71
C VAL A 109 -15.15 9.51 13.26
N SER A 110 -15.91 8.50 13.70
CA SER A 110 -15.73 7.11 13.26
C SER A 110 -15.93 6.93 11.76
N VAL A 111 -16.89 7.65 11.20
CA VAL A 111 -17.26 7.59 9.78
C VAL A 111 -16.23 8.31 8.91
N ALA A 112 -15.56 9.33 9.44
CA ALA A 112 -14.52 10.08 8.73
C ALA A 112 -13.33 9.21 8.30
N PHE A 113 -13.05 8.13 9.04
CA PHE A 113 -11.98 7.19 8.74
C PHE A 113 -12.26 6.28 7.53
N GLN A 114 -13.48 6.26 6.99
CA GLN A 114 -13.83 5.40 5.85
C GLN A 114 -13.36 5.95 4.48
N GLU A 115 -12.63 7.07 4.45
CA GLU A 115 -12.10 7.74 3.24
C GLU A 115 -13.13 8.06 2.13
N ARG A 116 -14.43 8.04 2.45
CA ARG A 116 -15.53 8.29 1.53
C ARG A 116 -16.24 9.60 1.89
N PRO A 117 -15.79 10.78 1.39
CA PRO A 117 -16.27 12.08 1.85
C PRO A 117 -17.76 12.30 1.59
N ALA A 118 -18.32 11.74 0.52
CA ALA A 118 -19.75 11.81 0.25
C ALA A 118 -20.59 11.07 1.30
N ILE A 119 -20.12 9.90 1.75
CA ILE A 119 -20.81 9.10 2.78
C ILE A 119 -20.67 9.81 4.12
N THR A 120 -19.48 10.29 4.48
CA THR A 120 -19.25 11.06 5.70
C THR A 120 -20.15 12.30 5.76
N ALA A 121 -20.31 13.03 4.66
CA ALA A 121 -21.19 14.19 4.57
C ALA A 121 -22.67 13.81 4.76
N ILE A 122 -23.18 12.89 3.95
CA ILE A 122 -24.57 12.42 4.01
C ILE A 122 -24.91 11.94 5.42
N LEU A 123 -24.00 11.16 5.99
CA LEU A 123 -24.23 10.50 7.26
C LEU A 123 -24.09 11.46 8.47
N GLY A 124 -23.16 12.41 8.41
CA GLY A 124 -23.07 13.48 9.40
C GLY A 124 -24.32 14.37 9.38
N ILE A 125 -24.85 14.67 8.19
CA ILE A 125 -26.14 15.37 8.04
C ILE A 125 -27.28 14.55 8.66
N ILE A 126 -27.36 13.25 8.38
CA ILE A 126 -28.37 12.36 9.01
C ILE A 126 -28.24 12.38 10.53
N THR A 127 -27.02 12.33 11.07
CA THR A 127 -26.77 12.36 12.52
C THR A 127 -27.25 13.68 13.13
N ALA A 128 -26.91 14.81 12.52
CA ALA A 128 -27.34 16.14 12.96
C ALA A 128 -28.87 16.33 12.85
N ALA A 129 -29.47 15.82 11.77
CA ALA A 129 -30.92 15.85 11.57
C ALA A 129 -31.66 14.96 12.57
N ALA A 130 -31.11 13.78 12.90
CA ALA A 130 -31.67 12.89 13.90
C ALA A 130 -31.67 13.54 15.30
N TYR A 131 -30.56 14.19 15.69
CA TYR A 131 -30.49 14.95 16.93
C TYR A 131 -31.53 16.09 16.96
N PHE A 132 -31.64 16.84 15.85
CA PHE A 132 -32.64 17.91 15.74
C PHE A 132 -34.08 17.38 15.80
N GLY A 133 -34.38 16.26 15.15
CA GLY A 133 -35.70 15.64 15.20
C GLY A 133 -36.08 15.19 16.61
N ILE A 134 -35.12 14.64 17.36
CA ILE A 134 -35.30 14.29 18.77
C ILE A 134 -35.63 15.56 19.57
N LEU A 135 -34.90 16.65 19.35
CA LEU A 135 -35.14 17.93 20.01
C LEU A 135 -36.55 18.48 19.72
N VAL A 136 -36.97 18.48 18.45
CA VAL A 136 -38.31 18.97 18.04
C VAL A 136 -39.43 18.12 18.65
N TYR A 137 -39.31 16.79 18.62
CA TYR A 137 -40.29 15.89 19.23
C TYR A 137 -40.48 16.21 20.72
N TYR A 138 -39.39 16.46 21.44
CA TYR A 138 -39.46 16.76 22.87
C TYR A 138 -39.98 18.16 23.19
N ILE A 139 -39.66 19.17 22.37
CA ILE A 139 -40.27 20.52 22.50
C ILE A 139 -41.80 20.42 22.31
N ALA A 140 -42.25 19.60 21.36
CA ALA A 140 -43.68 19.41 21.09
C ALA A 140 -44.42 18.66 22.21
N ASP A 141 -43.74 17.82 22.99
CA ASP A 141 -44.32 17.05 24.11
C ASP A 141 -44.48 17.87 25.41
N GLY A 142 -44.21 19.19 25.38
CA GLY A 142 -44.53 20.12 26.47
C GLY A 142 -43.57 20.10 27.67
N ASN A 143 -42.46 19.37 27.59
CA ASN A 143 -41.41 19.30 28.64
C ASN A 143 -40.46 20.52 28.61
N LEU A 144 -41.00 21.74 28.64
CA LEU A 144 -40.23 22.99 28.54
C LEU A 144 -39.32 23.27 29.76
N ASP A 145 -39.59 22.66 30.92
CA ASP A 145 -38.85 22.92 32.17
C ASP A 145 -37.47 22.25 32.24
N ARG A 146 -37.14 21.39 31.27
CA ARG A 146 -35.96 20.51 31.33
C ARG A 146 -34.95 20.73 30.20
N ILE A 147 -35.14 21.74 29.35
CA ILE A 147 -34.25 22.07 28.23
C ILE A 147 -33.25 23.15 28.70
N PRO A 148 -31.96 22.84 28.92
CA PRO A 148 -30.95 23.83 29.23
C PRO A 148 -30.80 24.80 28.05
N GLY A 149 -30.67 26.10 28.31
CA GLY A 149 -30.60 27.15 27.27
C GLY A 149 -29.43 27.04 26.27
N ASP A 150 -28.52 26.09 26.45
CA ASP A 150 -27.27 25.96 25.69
C ASP A 150 -27.32 24.90 24.57
N GLU A 151 -28.44 24.21 24.35
CA GLU A 151 -28.53 23.12 23.36
C GLU A 151 -28.30 23.55 21.90
N TYR A 152 -28.53 24.83 21.58
CA TYR A 152 -28.17 25.42 20.28
C TYR A 152 -26.66 25.35 20.02
N VAL A 153 -25.83 25.45 21.06
CA VAL A 153 -24.36 25.32 20.96
C VAL A 153 -23.98 23.89 20.59
N THR A 154 -24.65 22.90 21.16
CA THR A 154 -24.45 21.47 20.82
C THR A 154 -24.80 21.19 19.37
N TRP A 155 -25.94 21.69 18.89
CA TRP A 155 -26.34 21.50 17.50
C TRP A 155 -25.37 22.18 16.53
N ALA A 156 -24.96 23.41 16.84
CA ALA A 156 -23.94 24.13 16.08
C ALA A 156 -22.59 23.38 16.09
N ALA A 157 -22.19 22.79 17.22
CA ALA A 157 -20.98 21.99 17.33
C ALA A 157 -21.05 20.69 16.50
N LEU A 158 -22.20 20.01 16.44
CA LEU A 158 -22.39 18.83 15.60
C LEU A 158 -22.36 19.15 14.10
N LEU A 159 -22.98 20.26 13.70
CA LEU A 159 -22.90 20.75 12.32
C LEU A 159 -21.46 21.12 11.95
N TRP A 160 -20.77 21.85 12.83
CA TRP A 160 -19.37 22.19 12.63
C TRP A 160 -18.53 20.91 12.51
N LEU A 161 -18.71 19.94 13.41
CA LEU A 161 -17.99 18.66 13.40
C LEU A 161 -18.22 17.91 12.09
N THR A 162 -19.44 17.95 11.55
CA THR A 162 -19.77 17.34 10.27
C THR A 162 -19.02 18.01 9.12
N VAL A 163 -18.99 19.35 9.08
CA VAL A 163 -18.23 20.11 8.08
C VAL A 163 -16.74 19.79 8.18
N PHE A 164 -16.19 19.76 9.39
CA PHE A 164 -14.77 19.50 9.62
C PHE A 164 -14.35 18.09 9.28
N THR A 165 -15.09 17.08 9.76
CA THR A 165 -14.79 15.67 9.46
C THR A 165 -14.91 15.39 7.96
N THR A 166 -15.89 15.98 7.28
CA THR A 166 -16.04 15.91 5.82
C THR A 166 -14.86 16.57 5.10
N GLY A 167 -14.47 17.79 5.52
CA GLY A 167 -13.32 18.50 4.97
C GLY A 167 -12.01 17.74 5.16
N MET A 168 -11.80 17.18 6.35
CA MET A 168 -10.64 16.35 6.67
C MET A 168 -10.61 15.08 5.82
N CYS A 169 -11.74 14.38 5.68
CA CYS A 169 -11.86 13.21 4.82
C CYS A 169 -11.56 13.54 3.35
N PHE A 170 -12.02 14.71 2.86
CA PHE A 170 -11.69 15.18 1.52
C PHE A 170 -10.19 15.41 1.33
N VAL A 171 -9.53 16.05 2.29
CA VAL A 171 -8.07 16.28 2.27
C VAL A 171 -7.29 14.96 2.31
N LEU A 172 -7.68 14.04 3.20
CA LEU A 172 -7.07 12.71 3.33
C LEU A 172 -7.16 11.94 2.00
N LYS A 173 -8.37 11.89 1.40
CA LYS A 173 -8.59 11.25 0.10
C LYS A 173 -7.73 11.87 -1.00
N ARG A 174 -7.64 13.20 -1.04
CA ARG A 174 -6.83 13.91 -2.04
C ARG A 174 -5.33 13.66 -1.85
N ARG A 175 -4.86 13.54 -0.59
CA ARG A 175 -3.48 13.20 -0.27
C ARG A 175 -3.15 11.77 -0.68
N SER A 176 -4.02 10.81 -0.36
CA SER A 176 -3.87 9.39 -0.73
C SER A 176 -3.78 9.23 -2.26
N ALA A 177 -4.68 9.87 -3.01
CA ALA A 177 -4.63 9.87 -4.48
C ALA A 177 -3.33 10.46 -5.04
N ARG A 178 -2.82 11.55 -4.45
CA ARG A 178 -1.54 12.17 -4.86
C ARG A 178 -0.35 11.26 -4.59
N VAL A 179 -0.32 10.60 -3.43
CA VAL A 179 0.75 9.64 -3.09
C VAL A 179 0.74 8.46 -4.06
N GLY A 180 -0.44 7.91 -4.38
CA GLY A 180 -0.58 6.84 -5.36
C GLY A 180 -0.04 7.22 -6.74
N GLN A 181 -0.35 8.43 -7.22
CA GLN A 181 0.18 8.95 -8.48
C GLN A 181 1.71 9.10 -8.47
N LEU A 182 2.28 9.64 -7.39
CA LEU A 182 3.73 9.81 -7.25
C LEU A 182 4.46 8.45 -7.23
N LEU A 183 3.91 7.46 -6.54
CA LEU A 183 4.48 6.11 -6.53
C LEU A 183 4.47 5.50 -7.93
N HIS A 184 3.38 5.65 -8.67
CA HIS A 184 3.28 5.13 -10.04
C HIS A 184 4.27 5.82 -11.00
N ILE A 185 4.40 7.15 -10.91
CA ILE A 185 5.37 7.91 -11.71
C ILE A 185 6.80 7.48 -11.36
N ARG A 186 7.10 7.30 -10.06
CA ARG A 186 8.43 6.83 -9.62
C ARG A 186 8.75 5.46 -10.19
N GLU A 187 7.80 4.53 -10.15
CA GLU A 187 7.97 3.19 -10.74
C GLU A 187 8.23 3.28 -12.24
N GLN A 188 7.46 4.09 -12.97
CA GLN A 188 7.65 4.32 -14.40
C GLN A 188 9.04 4.90 -14.72
N LEU A 189 9.48 5.94 -13.99
CA LEU A 189 10.79 6.56 -14.17
C LEU A 189 11.95 5.59 -13.87
N VAL A 190 11.81 4.74 -12.84
CA VAL A 190 12.81 3.71 -12.53
C VAL A 190 12.90 2.70 -13.67
N LEU A 191 11.77 2.22 -14.19
CA LEU A 191 11.74 1.30 -15.32
C LEU A 191 12.32 1.92 -16.59
N GLU A 192 12.02 3.20 -16.85
CA GLU A 192 12.56 3.92 -18.00
C GLU A 192 14.08 4.14 -17.88
N SER A 193 14.57 4.53 -16.71
CA SER A 193 15.99 4.65 -16.41
C SER A 193 16.73 3.33 -16.60
N MET A 194 16.19 2.21 -16.08
CA MET A 194 16.78 0.89 -16.26
C MET A 194 16.85 0.48 -17.73
N ARG A 195 15.80 0.75 -18.52
CA ARG A 195 15.78 0.47 -19.96
C ARG A 195 16.78 1.33 -20.74
N ALA A 196 16.93 2.59 -20.36
CA ALA A 196 17.91 3.50 -20.97
C ALA A 196 19.34 3.04 -20.67
N ASP A 197 19.60 2.64 -19.43
CA ASP A 197 20.90 2.12 -19.00
C ASP A 197 21.26 0.82 -19.73
N GLU A 198 20.31 -0.11 -19.85
CA GLU A 198 20.49 -1.36 -20.60
C GLU A 198 20.84 -1.11 -22.09
N ARG A 199 20.15 -0.16 -22.75
CA ARG A 199 20.46 0.21 -24.14
C ARG A 199 21.86 0.80 -24.25
N ARG A 200 22.21 1.73 -23.35
CA ARG A 200 23.53 2.37 -23.35
C ARG A 200 24.64 1.36 -23.11
N ASN A 201 24.44 0.45 -22.17
CA ASN A 201 25.40 -0.59 -21.84
C ASN A 201 25.58 -1.56 -23.03
N ARG A 202 24.50 -1.91 -23.71
CA ARG A 202 24.54 -2.68 -24.95
C ARG A 202 25.30 -1.97 -26.08
N GLU A 203 25.00 -0.70 -26.34
CA GLU A 203 25.71 0.09 -27.35
C GLU A 203 27.21 0.22 -27.05
N VAL A 204 27.56 0.42 -25.78
CA VAL A 204 28.97 0.47 -25.33
C VAL A 204 29.65 -0.88 -25.55
N ALA A 205 29.00 -1.99 -25.19
CA ALA A 205 29.54 -3.32 -25.39
C ALA A 205 29.73 -3.65 -26.89
N GLU A 206 28.74 -3.32 -27.74
CA GLU A 206 28.82 -3.50 -29.20
C GLU A 206 30.00 -2.69 -29.78
N ARG A 207 30.16 -1.41 -29.42
CA ARG A 207 31.30 -0.59 -29.87
C ARG A 207 32.65 -1.12 -29.40
N LEU A 208 32.72 -1.65 -28.17
CA LEU A 208 33.97 -2.20 -27.63
C LEU A 208 34.33 -3.56 -28.26
N HIS A 209 33.33 -4.32 -28.72
CA HIS A 209 33.53 -5.58 -29.43
C HIS A 209 34.03 -5.37 -30.86
N ASP A 210 33.42 -4.46 -31.61
CA ASP A 210 33.68 -4.33 -33.05
C ASP A 210 34.96 -3.55 -33.38
N GLY A 211 35.31 -2.51 -32.64
CA GLY A 211 36.47 -1.67 -32.98
C GLY A 211 37.77 -2.12 -32.29
N PRO A 212 37.88 -1.95 -30.96
CA PRO A 212 39.12 -2.20 -30.23
C PRO A 212 39.57 -3.67 -30.28
N LEU A 213 38.66 -4.62 -30.06
CA LEU A 213 39.03 -6.04 -29.96
C LEU A 213 39.51 -6.61 -31.31
N GLN A 214 38.88 -6.21 -32.42
CA GLN A 214 39.28 -6.61 -33.77
C GLN A 214 40.64 -6.01 -34.16
N ASN A 215 40.85 -4.72 -33.90
CA ASN A 215 42.13 -4.07 -34.15
C ASN A 215 43.27 -4.70 -33.35
N LEU A 216 43.00 -5.06 -32.08
CA LEU A 216 43.99 -5.68 -31.20
C LEU A 216 44.31 -7.12 -31.64
N LEU A 217 43.31 -7.88 -32.11
CA LEU A 217 43.53 -9.20 -32.71
C LEU A 217 44.35 -9.12 -34.01
N ALA A 218 44.04 -8.16 -34.87
CA ALA A 218 44.79 -7.93 -36.11
C ALA A 218 46.25 -7.52 -35.83
N ALA A 219 46.48 -6.66 -34.84
CA ALA A 219 47.82 -6.29 -34.39
C ALA A 219 48.59 -7.50 -33.84
N ARG A 220 47.91 -8.37 -33.07
CA ARG A 220 48.50 -9.60 -32.54
C ARG A 220 48.94 -10.56 -33.64
N LEU A 221 48.06 -10.83 -34.61
CA LEU A 221 48.36 -11.71 -35.76
C LEU A 221 49.55 -11.20 -36.57
N ARG A 222 49.66 -9.87 -36.78
CA ARG A 222 50.81 -9.27 -37.48
C ARG A 222 52.12 -9.46 -36.72
N ILE A 223 52.10 -9.36 -35.39
CA ILE A 223 53.30 -9.57 -34.56
C ILE A 223 53.68 -11.05 -34.53
N GLU A 224 52.70 -11.95 -34.47
CA GLU A 224 52.89 -13.41 -34.55
C GLU A 224 53.55 -13.81 -35.88
N GLU A 225 53.11 -13.25 -37.01
CA GLU A 225 53.69 -13.49 -38.34
C GLU A 225 55.15 -12.98 -38.46
N VAL A 226 55.51 -11.91 -37.76
CA VAL A 226 56.90 -11.42 -37.71
C VAL A 226 57.77 -12.31 -36.82
N LEU A 227 57.24 -12.75 -35.68
CA LEU A 227 57.93 -13.67 -34.76
C LEU A 227 58.23 -15.04 -35.39
N GLU A 228 57.37 -15.55 -36.27
CA GLU A 228 57.62 -16.80 -37.02
C GLU A 228 58.80 -16.68 -37.99
N ARG A 229 59.04 -15.47 -38.55
CA ARG A 229 60.15 -15.21 -39.48
C ARG A 229 61.45 -14.86 -38.77
N GLN A 230 61.35 -14.20 -37.62
CA GLN A 230 62.51 -13.73 -36.87
C GLN A 230 62.18 -13.69 -35.37
N SER A 231 62.86 -14.55 -34.60
CA SER A 231 62.69 -14.60 -33.15
C SER A 231 63.37 -13.41 -32.48
N ASP A 232 62.58 -12.45 -32.00
CA ASP A 232 63.03 -11.28 -31.24
C ASP A 232 62.42 -11.31 -29.80
N PRO A 233 63.25 -11.29 -28.75
CA PRO A 233 62.80 -11.23 -27.36
C PRO A 233 61.87 -10.04 -27.05
N VAL A 234 62.09 -8.89 -27.70
CA VAL A 234 61.30 -7.67 -27.47
C VAL A 234 59.89 -7.82 -28.07
N LEU A 235 59.78 -8.35 -29.29
CA LEU A 235 58.47 -8.64 -29.90
C LEU A 235 57.70 -9.71 -29.11
N THR A 236 58.40 -10.69 -28.53
CA THR A 236 57.78 -11.72 -27.70
C THR A 236 57.14 -11.10 -26.44
N ALA A 237 57.82 -10.16 -25.79
CA ALA A 237 57.28 -9.42 -24.65
C ALA A 237 56.08 -8.52 -25.03
N VAL A 238 56.15 -7.83 -26.18
CA VAL A 238 55.03 -7.03 -26.70
C VAL A 238 53.82 -7.90 -27.02
N HIS A 239 54.04 -9.08 -27.60
CA HIS A 239 52.99 -10.06 -27.88
C HIS A 239 52.31 -10.57 -26.60
N SER A 240 53.08 -10.85 -25.53
CA SER A 240 52.50 -11.23 -24.23
C SER A 240 51.69 -10.10 -23.60
N SER A 241 52.17 -8.85 -23.64
CA SER A 241 51.43 -7.71 -23.11
C SER A 241 50.12 -7.47 -23.87
N LEU A 242 50.12 -7.58 -25.21
CA LEU A 242 48.90 -7.47 -26.01
C LEU A 242 47.90 -8.60 -25.70
N ARG A 243 48.38 -9.81 -25.41
CA ARG A 243 47.54 -10.93 -25.00
C ARG A 243 46.87 -10.67 -23.65
N GLU A 244 47.60 -10.10 -22.69
CA GLU A 244 47.08 -9.73 -21.37
C GLU A 244 46.05 -8.60 -21.49
N THR A 245 46.35 -7.53 -22.21
CA THR A 245 45.41 -6.43 -22.46
C THR A 245 44.15 -6.90 -23.20
N ALA A 246 44.27 -7.85 -24.14
CA ALA A 246 43.10 -8.46 -24.79
C ALA A 246 42.23 -9.26 -23.81
N ALA A 247 42.84 -9.97 -22.86
CA ALA A 247 42.12 -10.71 -21.83
C ALA A 247 41.39 -9.76 -20.86
N GLU A 248 42.03 -8.65 -20.47
CA GLU A 248 41.43 -7.60 -19.65
C GLU A 248 40.24 -6.92 -20.34
N LEU A 249 40.41 -6.51 -21.61
CA LEU A 249 39.33 -5.93 -22.42
C LEU A 249 38.14 -6.88 -22.56
N ARG A 250 38.40 -8.16 -22.84
CA ARG A 250 37.35 -9.19 -22.94
C ARG A 250 36.64 -9.40 -21.60
N GLY A 251 37.38 -9.35 -20.50
CA GLY A 251 36.85 -9.37 -19.14
C GLY A 251 35.93 -8.17 -18.86
N ALA A 252 36.35 -6.96 -19.20
CA ALA A 252 35.57 -5.74 -19.03
C ALA A 252 34.28 -5.74 -19.88
N VAL A 253 34.36 -6.17 -21.15
CA VAL A 253 33.16 -6.34 -22.01
C VAL A 253 32.20 -7.37 -21.43
N SER A 254 32.71 -8.49 -20.92
CA SER A 254 31.86 -9.53 -20.33
C SER A 254 31.13 -9.09 -19.06
N SER A 255 31.72 -8.16 -18.29
CA SER A 255 31.05 -7.53 -17.14
C SER A 255 30.01 -6.50 -17.54
N LEU A 256 30.20 -5.82 -18.68
CA LEU A 256 29.25 -4.85 -19.23
C LEU A 256 28.04 -5.53 -19.87
N HIS A 257 28.24 -6.62 -20.61
CA HIS A 257 27.15 -7.37 -21.25
C HIS A 257 27.20 -8.85 -20.89
N PRO A 258 26.71 -9.25 -19.70
CA PRO A 258 26.61 -10.65 -19.33
C PRO A 258 25.54 -11.33 -20.21
N GLN A 259 25.91 -11.79 -21.40
CA GLN A 259 25.07 -12.63 -22.26
C GLN A 259 24.56 -13.87 -21.50
N VAL A 260 25.36 -14.34 -20.52
CA VAL A 260 24.99 -15.41 -19.59
C VAL A 260 23.74 -15.07 -18.78
N LEU A 261 23.54 -13.82 -18.35
CA LEU A 261 22.35 -13.40 -17.61
C LEU A 261 21.09 -13.49 -18.47
N ILE A 262 21.20 -13.12 -19.75
CA ILE A 262 20.09 -13.05 -20.71
C ILE A 262 19.72 -14.45 -21.22
N GLU A 263 20.69 -15.33 -21.47
CA GLU A 263 20.45 -16.66 -22.03
C GLU A 263 20.30 -17.77 -20.98
N LEU A 264 21.04 -17.71 -19.87
CA LEU A 264 21.08 -18.76 -18.85
C LEU A 264 20.41 -18.37 -17.52
N GLY A 265 20.00 -17.10 -17.36
CA GLY A 265 19.27 -16.61 -16.19
C GLY A 265 20.16 -16.17 -15.02
N LEU A 266 19.51 -15.59 -14.00
CA LEU A 266 20.15 -14.94 -12.85
C LEU A 266 21.09 -15.87 -12.07
N THR A 267 20.65 -17.10 -11.81
CA THR A 267 21.43 -18.10 -11.08
C THR A 267 22.74 -18.45 -11.80
N ALA A 268 22.72 -18.55 -13.13
CA ALA A 268 23.90 -18.84 -13.93
C ALA A 268 24.87 -17.64 -13.99
N ALA A 269 24.33 -16.41 -14.10
CA ALA A 269 25.14 -15.21 -14.10
C ALA A 269 25.87 -14.96 -12.76
N ILE A 270 25.19 -15.18 -11.63
CA ILE A 270 25.81 -15.05 -10.30
C ILE A 270 26.93 -16.08 -10.13
N ARG A 271 26.70 -17.32 -10.58
CA ARG A 271 27.73 -18.38 -10.52
C ARG A 271 28.95 -18.06 -11.38
N GLU A 272 28.74 -17.52 -12.58
CA GLU A 272 29.84 -17.11 -13.46
C GLU A 272 30.59 -15.89 -12.89
N LEU A 273 29.88 -14.92 -12.30
CA LEU A 273 30.50 -13.76 -11.65
C LEU A 273 31.37 -14.18 -10.44
N ALA A 274 30.88 -15.12 -9.62
CA ALA A 274 31.62 -15.70 -8.52
C ALA A 274 32.88 -16.42 -9.02
N ARG A 275 32.76 -17.24 -10.07
CA ARG A 275 33.89 -17.94 -10.70
C ARG A 275 34.95 -16.97 -11.23
N GLN A 276 34.54 -15.85 -11.84
CA GLN A 276 35.46 -14.82 -12.32
C GLN A 276 36.21 -14.11 -11.19
N HIS A 277 35.57 -13.89 -10.03
CA HIS A 277 36.21 -13.28 -8.86
C HIS A 277 37.19 -14.24 -8.17
N THR A 278 36.82 -15.52 -8.06
CA THR A 278 37.73 -16.56 -7.55
C THR A 278 38.95 -16.73 -8.47
N ALA A 279 38.75 -16.69 -9.80
CA ALA A 279 39.84 -16.79 -10.78
C ALA A 279 40.82 -15.60 -10.74
N ARG A 280 40.38 -14.42 -10.27
CA ARG A 280 41.24 -13.23 -10.08
C ARG A 280 41.94 -13.21 -8.71
N GLY A 281 41.74 -14.22 -7.87
CA GLY A 281 42.50 -14.47 -6.65
C GLY A 281 42.21 -13.54 -5.47
N THR A 282 41.18 -12.70 -5.53
CA THR A 282 40.96 -11.67 -4.51
C THR A 282 40.15 -12.17 -3.30
N VAL A 283 39.23 -13.12 -3.49
CA VAL A 283 38.37 -13.71 -2.42
C VAL A 283 37.87 -15.10 -2.84
N ASP A 284 37.78 -16.06 -1.91
CA ASP A 284 37.06 -17.33 -2.12
C ASP A 284 35.56 -17.10 -1.95
N VAL A 285 34.78 -17.27 -3.03
CA VAL A 285 33.36 -16.90 -3.09
C VAL A 285 32.52 -18.16 -3.29
N SER A 286 32.00 -18.71 -2.18
CA SER A 286 31.01 -19.79 -2.24
C SER A 286 29.61 -19.21 -2.47
N THR A 287 28.89 -19.70 -3.49
CA THR A 287 27.51 -19.25 -3.79
C THR A 287 26.53 -20.43 -3.68
N ALA A 288 25.59 -20.33 -2.74
CA ALA A 288 24.42 -21.21 -2.66
C ALA A 288 23.21 -20.42 -3.18
N VAL A 289 22.84 -20.64 -4.45
CA VAL A 289 21.75 -19.91 -5.11
C VAL A 289 20.67 -20.90 -5.51
N GLU A 290 19.47 -20.71 -4.99
CA GLU A 290 18.27 -21.46 -5.35
C GLU A 290 17.79 -21.06 -6.76
N GLU A 291 17.22 -22.00 -7.51
CA GLU A 291 16.88 -21.78 -8.93
C GLU A 291 15.67 -20.85 -9.05
N VAL A 292 15.90 -19.59 -9.42
CA VAL A 292 14.85 -18.62 -9.73
C VAL A 292 14.62 -18.67 -11.24
N GLY A 293 13.48 -19.21 -11.66
CA GLY A 293 13.19 -19.66 -13.03
C GLY A 293 13.71 -18.78 -14.17
N SER A 294 14.16 -19.42 -15.24
CA SER A 294 14.67 -18.79 -16.46
C SER A 294 13.60 -17.95 -17.19
N PRO A 295 13.96 -16.83 -17.84
CA PRO A 295 13.03 -16.07 -18.68
C PRO A 295 12.43 -16.99 -19.76
N ARG A 296 11.09 -17.12 -19.80
CA ARG A 296 10.43 -17.89 -20.86
C ARG A 296 10.80 -17.28 -22.21
N ARG A 297 11.55 -18.03 -23.02
CA ARG A 297 11.79 -17.72 -24.43
C ARG A 297 10.42 -17.68 -25.13
N ASN A 298 9.92 -16.48 -25.43
CA ASN A 298 8.72 -16.29 -26.21
C ASN A 298 9.01 -16.77 -27.64
N ARG A 299 8.72 -18.04 -27.90
CA ARG A 299 8.74 -18.65 -29.23
C ARG A 299 7.57 -18.04 -30.02
N TRP A 300 7.78 -16.88 -30.63
CA TRP A 300 6.91 -16.39 -31.69
C TRP A 300 7.03 -17.38 -32.86
N SER A 301 6.13 -18.35 -32.90
CA SER A 301 5.94 -19.21 -34.05
C SER A 301 5.42 -18.35 -35.20
N THR A 302 6.21 -18.29 -36.25
CA THR A 302 5.82 -17.82 -37.58
C THR A 302 4.63 -18.64 -38.08
N ALA A 303 3.41 -18.13 -37.86
CA ALA A 303 2.23 -18.60 -38.56
C ALA A 303 2.33 -18.11 -40.02
N ARG A 304 2.87 -18.96 -40.90
CA ARG A 304 2.61 -18.83 -42.34
C ARG A 304 1.11 -19.04 -42.56
N PRO A 305 0.40 -18.17 -43.30
CA PRO A 305 -0.93 -18.51 -43.78
C PRO A 305 -0.76 -19.63 -44.83
N ARG A 306 -1.40 -20.78 -44.58
CA ARG A 306 -1.62 -21.78 -45.63
C ARG A 306 -2.81 -21.29 -46.46
N ASN A 307 -2.54 -20.97 -47.73
CA ASN A 307 -3.57 -20.98 -48.76
C ASN A 307 -4.14 -22.41 -48.86
N CYS A 308 -5.46 -22.52 -48.74
CA CYS A 308 -6.37 -23.37 -49.53
C CYS A 308 -7.79 -22.99 -49.16
#